data_AF-A0A5C4RT32-F1
#
_entry.id   AF-A0A5C4RT32-F1
#
_cell.length_a   1.000
_cell.length_b   1.000
_cell.length_c   1.000
_cell.angle_alpha   90.00
_cell.angle_beta   90.00
_cell.angle_gamma   90.00
#
_symmetry.space_group_name_H-M   'P 1'
#
loop_
_entity.id
_entity.type
_entity.pdbx_description
1 polymer ?
#
loop_
_entity_poly.entity_id
_entity_poly.type
_entity_poly.pdbx_seq_one_letter_code
_entity_poly.pdbx_strand_id
1 'polypeptide(L)'
;MAKDKRNKGKKEQKISAIEQTDDHLTGRAGLGVFACYLRNISLFSIIDRKFGTIRKSSKGLPITELFVQLLCFFMDGTSRHLSWFDQLKTDAAYADLLGTGRLASSHAVKRFFQAFSFCRIY
;
A
#
# COMPACT_ATOMS: atom_id res chain seq x y z
N MET A 1 7.38 14.27 -63.15
CA MET A 1 6.52 14.73 -62.03
C MET A 1 7.04 14.12 -60.73
N ALA A 2 7.86 14.85 -59.97
CA ALA A 2 8.47 14.35 -58.73
C ALA A 2 7.50 14.52 -57.56
N LYS A 3 7.19 13.43 -56.85
CA LYS A 3 6.33 13.42 -55.67
C LYS A 3 6.99 14.15 -54.51
N ASP A 4 6.33 15.22 -54.07
CA ASP A 4 6.71 16.06 -52.95
C ASP A 4 6.70 15.26 -51.63
N LYS A 5 7.88 15.08 -51.02
CA LYS A 5 8.05 14.40 -49.74
C LYS A 5 7.68 15.36 -48.62
N ARG A 6 6.41 15.37 -48.21
CA ARG A 6 5.97 16.08 -46.99
C ARG A 6 6.61 15.47 -45.75
N ASN A 7 7.70 16.10 -45.31
CA ASN A 7 8.35 15.83 -44.04
C ASN A 7 7.38 16.23 -42.90
N LYS A 8 6.67 15.25 -42.31
CA LYS A 8 5.84 15.48 -41.12
C LYS A 8 6.78 15.78 -39.95
N GLY A 9 7.11 17.06 -39.76
CA GLY A 9 7.87 17.53 -38.61
C GLY A 9 7.25 17.00 -37.32
N LYS A 10 8.09 16.45 -36.42
CA LYS A 10 7.66 16.00 -35.09
C LYS A 10 6.95 17.18 -34.41
N LYS A 11 5.66 17.05 -34.13
CA LYS A 11 4.93 18.05 -33.34
C LYS A 11 5.55 18.09 -31.95
N GLU A 12 6.11 19.24 -31.57
CA GLU A 12 6.56 19.48 -30.21
C GLU A 12 5.37 19.33 -29.27
N GLN A 13 5.48 18.44 -28.29
CA GLN A 13 4.48 18.26 -27.24
C GLN A 13 4.55 19.51 -26.35
N LYS A 14 3.66 20.48 -26.58
CA LYS A 14 3.54 21.69 -25.76
C LYS A 14 2.42 21.48 -24.75
N ILE A 15 2.68 21.84 -23.49
CA ILE A 15 1.66 21.81 -22.44
C ILE A 15 0.53 22.76 -22.85
N SER A 16 -0.68 22.22 -23.00
CA SER A 16 -1.85 22.97 -23.45
C SER A 16 -2.54 23.73 -22.32
N ALA A 17 -2.60 23.13 -21.12
CA ALA A 17 -3.21 23.70 -19.93
C ALA A 17 -2.64 23.05 -18.67
N ILE A 18 -2.72 23.77 -17.54
CA ILE A 18 -2.42 23.26 -16.20
C ILE A 18 -3.72 23.35 -15.42
N GLU A 19 -4.30 22.22 -15.07
CA GLU A 19 -5.58 22.11 -14.39
C GLU A 19 -5.43 21.32 -13.08
N GLN A 20 -6.39 21.48 -12.16
CA GLN A 20 -6.45 20.70 -10.94
C GLN A 20 -6.97 19.30 -11.27
N THR A 21 -6.33 18.27 -10.69
CA THR A 21 -6.84 16.89 -10.75
C THR A 21 -7.44 16.49 -9.42
N ASP A 22 -8.55 15.75 -9.49
CA ASP A 22 -9.15 15.07 -8.35
C ASP A 22 -8.52 13.68 -8.12
N ASP A 23 -7.62 13.24 -9.01
CA ASP A 23 -6.96 11.95 -8.92
C ASP A 23 -5.97 11.87 -7.74
N HIS A 24 -5.98 10.73 -7.06
CA HIS A 24 -5.03 10.40 -6.01
C HIS A 24 -3.70 9.93 -6.61
N LEU A 25 -2.78 10.88 -6.82
CA LEU A 25 -1.44 10.59 -7.34
C LEU A 25 -0.49 10.09 -6.25
N THR A 26 0.26 9.03 -6.54
CA THR A 26 1.27 8.47 -5.62
C THR A 26 2.53 8.04 -6.35
N GLY A 27 3.69 8.39 -5.78
CA GLY A 27 5.00 7.92 -6.24
C GLY A 27 5.29 6.45 -5.86
N ARG A 28 4.37 5.78 -5.15
CA ARG A 28 4.56 4.45 -4.56
C ARG A 28 3.84 3.34 -5.33
N ALA A 29 3.49 3.57 -6.60
CA ALA A 29 2.67 2.67 -7.41
C ALA A 29 3.13 1.19 -7.40
N GLY A 30 4.43 0.94 -7.28
CA GLY A 30 4.99 -0.43 -7.16
C GLY A 30 4.47 -1.22 -5.96
N LEU A 31 4.10 -0.56 -4.86
CA LEU A 31 3.51 -1.22 -3.69
C LEU A 31 2.14 -1.84 -4.01
N GLY A 32 1.38 -1.27 -4.95
CA GLY A 32 0.08 -1.84 -5.34
C GLY A 32 0.23 -3.23 -5.95
N VAL A 33 1.23 -3.40 -6.84
CA VAL A 33 1.56 -4.71 -7.42
C VAL A 33 2.03 -5.68 -6.34
N PHE A 34 2.86 -5.21 -5.40
CA PHE A 34 3.33 -6.03 -4.30
C PHE A 34 2.20 -6.46 -3.35
N ALA A 35 1.29 -5.54 -3.01
CA ALA A 35 0.14 -5.82 -2.17
C ALA A 35 -0.82 -6.82 -2.85
N CYS A 36 -0.99 -6.71 -4.18
CA CYS A 36 -1.73 -7.69 -4.96
C CYS A 36 -1.05 -9.06 -4.93
N TYR A 37 0.28 -9.11 -5.14
CA TYR A 37 1.06 -10.33 -5.05
C TYR A 37 0.88 -11.03 -3.69
N LEU A 38 1.04 -10.30 -2.58
CA LEU A 38 0.89 -10.84 -1.22
C LEU A 38 -0.49 -11.48 -0.99
N ARG A 39 -1.55 -10.92 -1.57
CA ARG A 39 -2.92 -11.45 -1.47
C ARG A 39 -3.12 -12.72 -2.29
N ASN A 40 -2.38 -12.90 -3.38
CA ASN A 40 -2.54 -14.03 -4.30
C ASN A 40 -1.68 -15.26 -3.96
N ILE A 41 -0.61 -15.13 -3.19
CA ILE A 41 0.30 -16.24 -2.84
C ILE A 41 -0.20 -17.17 -1.71
N SER A 42 -1.49 -17.13 -1.38
CA SER A 42 -2.11 -17.91 -0.28
C SER A 42 -1.52 -17.67 1.12
N LEU A 43 -0.69 -16.64 1.29
CA LEU A 43 -0.01 -16.27 2.54
C LEU A 43 -1.00 -16.01 3.69
N PHE A 44 -2.18 -15.51 3.37
CA PHE A 44 -3.19 -15.13 4.36
C PHE A 44 -3.64 -16.30 5.23
N SER A 45 -3.79 -17.49 4.65
CA SER A 45 -4.13 -18.71 5.39
C SER A 45 -3.09 -19.08 6.45
N ILE A 46 -1.80 -18.90 6.13
CA ILE A 46 -0.67 -19.19 7.01
C ILE A 46 -0.65 -18.17 8.14
N ILE A 47 -0.80 -16.88 7.80
CA ILE A 47 -0.83 -15.78 8.77
C ILE A 47 -1.98 -15.99 9.75
N ASP A 48 -3.18 -16.24 9.26
CA ASP A 48 -4.36 -16.37 10.11
C ASP A 48 -4.26 -17.59 11.04
N ARG A 49 -3.75 -18.72 10.53
CA ARG A 49 -3.51 -19.93 11.35
C ARG A 49 -2.49 -19.69 12.48
N LYS A 50 -1.50 -18.83 12.26
CA LYS A 50 -0.40 -18.57 13.21
C LYS A 50 -0.70 -17.41 14.17
N PHE A 51 -1.34 -16.36 13.67
CA PHE A 51 -1.47 -15.07 14.35
C PHE A 51 -2.93 -14.62 14.52
N GLY A 52 -3.92 -15.37 14.03
CA GLY A 52 -5.34 -15.03 14.15
C GLY A 52 -5.80 -14.90 15.61
N THR A 53 -5.25 -15.69 16.53
CA THR A 53 -5.57 -15.65 17.96
C THR A 53 -5.07 -14.40 18.68
N ILE A 54 -4.12 -13.65 18.09
CA ILE A 54 -3.65 -12.37 18.63
C ILE A 54 -4.79 -11.34 18.61
N ARG A 55 -5.69 -11.45 17.64
CA ARG A 55 -6.84 -10.55 17.50
C ARG A 55 -7.94 -10.95 18.49
N LYS A 56 -7.95 -10.30 19.65
CA LYS A 56 -8.96 -10.52 20.70
C LYS A 56 -10.37 -10.00 20.36
N SER A 57 -10.53 -9.13 19.35
CA SER A 57 -11.80 -8.51 19.01
C SER A 57 -11.97 -8.27 17.50
N SER A 58 -13.20 -8.46 17.01
CA SER A 58 -13.61 -8.18 15.63
C SER A 58 -13.62 -6.69 15.24
N LYS A 59 -13.49 -5.77 16.21
CA LYS A 59 -13.43 -4.32 15.96
C LYS A 59 -12.08 -3.85 15.39
N GLY A 60 -11.00 -4.59 15.71
CA GLY A 60 -9.64 -4.30 15.26
C GLY A 60 -9.42 -4.64 13.79
N LEU A 61 -8.34 -4.13 13.19
CA LEU A 61 -7.95 -4.48 11.82
C LEU A 61 -7.75 -6.01 11.70
N PRO A 62 -8.18 -6.65 10.60
CA PRO A 62 -7.84 -8.04 10.33
C PRO A 62 -6.32 -8.25 10.36
N ILE A 63 -5.89 -9.39 10.89
CA ILE A 63 -4.46 -9.67 11.04
C ILE A 63 -3.77 -9.72 9.67
N THR A 64 -4.43 -10.30 8.67
CA THR A 64 -3.94 -10.39 7.29
C THR A 64 -3.70 -9.00 6.69
N GLU A 65 -4.64 -8.07 6.84
CA GLU A 65 -4.50 -6.68 6.37
C GLU A 65 -3.39 -5.93 7.11
N LEU A 66 -3.24 -6.17 8.42
CA LEU A 66 -2.12 -5.58 9.17
C LEU A 66 -0.77 -6.07 8.63
N PHE A 67 -0.65 -7.35 8.29
CA PHE A 67 0.56 -7.90 7.70
C PHE A 67 0.85 -7.33 6.31
N VAL A 68 -0.16 -7.14 5.45
CA VAL A 68 0.04 -6.47 4.16
C VAL A 68 0.61 -5.08 4.37
N GLN A 69 0.03 -4.30 5.29
CA GLN A 69 0.49 -2.95 5.57
C GLN A 69 1.90 -2.92 6.15
N LEU A 70 2.26 -3.87 7.02
CA LEU A 70 3.62 -4.00 7.56
C LEU A 70 4.63 -4.36 6.46
N LEU A 71 4.33 -5.35 5.64
CA LEU A 71 5.21 -5.77 4.55
C LEU A 71 5.38 -4.67 3.50
N CYS A 72 4.29 -3.97 3.15
CA CYS A 72 4.36 -2.83 2.26
C CYS A 72 5.13 -1.65 2.87
N PHE A 73 4.98 -1.39 4.17
CA PHE A 73 5.77 -0.38 4.89
C PHE A 73 7.28 -0.72 4.88
N PHE A 74 7.63 -2.00 5.06
CA PHE A 74 9.02 -2.43 4.97
C PHE A 74 9.59 -2.33 3.56
N MET A 75 8.79 -2.61 2.54
CA MET A 75 9.18 -2.45 1.13
C MET A 75 9.29 -0.97 0.72
N ASP A 76 8.39 -0.12 1.19
CA ASP A 76 8.36 1.31 0.88
C ASP A 76 9.62 2.02 1.37
N GLY A 77 10.08 1.70 2.58
CA GLY A 77 11.38 2.15 3.10
C GLY A 77 11.53 3.66 3.32
N THR A 78 10.52 4.47 2.98
CA THR A 78 10.54 5.94 3.10
C THR A 78 10.86 6.40 4.53
N SER A 79 10.32 5.69 5.52
CA SER A 79 10.58 5.95 6.93
C SER A 79 10.62 4.64 7.71
N ARG A 80 11.43 4.61 8.77
CA ARG A 80 11.54 3.47 9.69
C ARG A 80 10.87 3.74 11.03
N HIS A 81 10.30 4.93 11.22
CA HIS A 81 9.68 5.33 12.48
C HIS A 81 8.25 4.83 12.58
N LEU A 82 7.88 4.31 13.74
CA LEU A 82 6.52 3.83 14.00
C LEU A 82 5.47 4.94 13.92
N SER A 83 5.84 6.18 14.26
CA SER A 83 4.98 7.36 14.15
C SER A 83 4.57 7.67 12.70
N TRP A 84 5.31 7.18 11.71
CA TRP A 84 4.97 7.36 10.30
C TRP A 84 3.63 6.72 9.92
N PHE A 85 3.22 5.65 10.62
CA PHE A 85 1.92 5.02 10.41
C PHE A 85 0.75 5.98 10.65
N ASP A 86 0.90 6.95 11.55
CA ASP A 86 -0.18 7.92 11.80
C ASP A 86 -0.33 8.90 10.62
N GLN A 87 0.77 9.21 9.92
CA GLN A 87 0.73 10.01 8.69
C GLN A 87 0.16 9.20 7.52
N LEU A 88 0.63 7.95 7.35
CA LEU A 88 0.07 7.05 6.33
C LEU A 88 -1.43 6.85 6.52
N LYS A 89 -1.90 6.75 7.76
CA LYS A 89 -3.33 6.58 8.05
C LYS A 89 -4.21 7.71 7.51
N THR A 90 -3.68 8.92 7.34
CA THR A 90 -4.41 10.06 6.75
C THR A 90 -4.33 10.11 5.23
N ASP A 91 -3.49 9.28 4.61
CA ASP A 91 -3.29 9.26 3.17
C ASP A 91 -4.28 8.30 2.49
N ALA A 92 -5.30 8.88 1.84
CA ALA A 92 -6.30 8.14 1.09
C ALA A 92 -5.69 7.42 -0.13
N ALA A 93 -4.74 8.05 -0.82
CA ALA A 93 -4.06 7.46 -1.97
C ALA A 93 -3.30 6.20 -1.58
N TYR A 94 -2.70 6.18 -0.39
CA TYR A 94 -2.03 4.99 0.15
C TYR A 94 -3.01 3.87 0.50
N ALA A 95 -4.18 4.20 1.06
CA ALA A 95 -5.22 3.21 1.35
C ALA A 95 -5.72 2.53 0.06
N ASP A 96 -6.01 3.33 -0.96
CA ASP A 96 -6.48 2.86 -2.27
C ASP A 96 -5.41 2.02 -2.98
N LEU A 97 -4.16 2.48 -2.95
CA LEU A 97 -3.01 1.75 -3.51
C LEU A 97 -2.85 0.36 -2.91
N LEU A 98 -3.01 0.24 -1.58
CA LEU A 98 -2.94 -1.05 -0.90
C LEU A 98 -4.22 -1.86 -1.04
N GLY A 99 -5.32 -1.30 -1.56
CA GLY A 99 -6.63 -1.94 -1.61
C GLY A 99 -7.20 -2.27 -0.22
N THR A 100 -6.92 -1.43 0.78
CA THR A 100 -7.40 -1.63 2.15
C THR A 100 -8.35 -0.52 2.57
N GLY A 101 -9.50 -0.88 3.15
CA GLY A 101 -10.46 0.12 3.64
C GLY A 101 -10.04 0.80 4.96
N ARG A 102 -9.04 0.27 5.68
CA ARG A 102 -8.57 0.83 6.97
C ARG A 102 -7.07 0.70 7.12
N LEU A 103 -6.39 1.81 7.35
CA LEU A 103 -4.96 1.85 7.64
C LEU A 103 -4.67 1.78 9.15
N ALA A 104 -3.57 1.11 9.50
CA ALA A 104 -3.11 0.92 10.86
C ALA A 104 -2.45 2.21 11.38
N SER A 105 -2.72 2.53 12.65
CA SER A 105 -2.00 3.59 13.37
C SER A 105 -0.73 3.06 14.02
N SER A 106 0.14 3.98 14.44
CA SER A 106 1.33 3.67 15.25
C SER A 106 0.97 2.83 16.48
N HIS A 107 -0.14 3.17 17.14
CA HIS A 107 -0.67 2.44 18.30
C HIS A 107 -1.13 1.03 17.95
N ALA A 108 -1.81 0.83 16.82
CA ALA A 108 -2.25 -0.49 16.40
C ALA A 108 -1.05 -1.41 16.15
N VAL A 109 -0.05 -0.91 15.44
CA VAL A 109 1.20 -1.63 15.15
C VAL A 109 1.98 -1.92 16.44
N LYS A 110 2.09 -0.94 17.36
CA LYS A 110 2.74 -1.14 18.66
C LYS A 110 2.09 -2.28 19.46
N ARG A 111 0.76 -2.26 19.57
CA ARG A 111 0.02 -3.30 20.31
C ARG A 111 0.15 -4.68 19.66
N PHE A 112 0.19 -4.72 18.32
CA PHE A 112 0.45 -5.96 17.61
C PHE A 112 1.81 -6.55 17.97
N PHE A 113 2.90 -5.78 17.89
CA PHE A 113 4.23 -6.27 18.23
C PHE A 113 4.39 -6.62 19.72
N GLN A 114 3.66 -5.95 20.63
CA GLN A 114 3.62 -6.33 22.04
C GLN A 114 2.91 -7.68 22.28
N ALA A 115 1.91 -8.00 21.48
CA ALA A 115 1.19 -9.27 21.54
C ALA A 115 1.82 -10.34 20.63
N PHE A 116 2.82 -9.98 19.83
CA PHE A 116 3.47 -10.86 18.89
C PHE A 116 4.32 -11.88 19.65
N SER A 117 3.98 -13.16 19.48
CA SER A 117 4.71 -14.28 20.03
C SER A 117 4.88 -15.34 18.95
N PHE A 118 6.11 -15.79 18.73
CA PHE A 118 6.39 -16.93 17.86
C PHE A 118 5.87 -18.26 18.45
N CYS A 119 5.70 -18.31 19.77
CA CYS A 119 5.04 -19.41 20.46
C CYS A 119 3.53 -19.19 20.43
N ARG A 120 2.81 -20.13 19.81
CA ARG A 120 1.35 -20.15 19.73
C ARG A 120 0.78 -20.27 21.15
N ILE A 121 0.16 -19.19 21.62
CA ILE A 121 -0.53 -19.17 22.91
C ILE A 121 -1.85 -19.92 22.70
N TYR A 122 -2.01 -21.06 23.37
CA TYR A 122 -3.24 -21.86 23.41
C TYR A 122 -4.34 -21.15 24.22
#